data_AF-A0A7S2BFV4-F1
#
_entry.id   AF-A0A7S2BFV4-F1
#
_cell.length_a   1.000
_cell.length_b   1.000
_cell.length_c   1.000
_cell.angle_alpha   90.00
_cell.angle_beta   90.00
_cell.angle_gamma   90.00
#
_symmetry.space_group_name_H-M   'P 1'
#
loop_
_entity.id
_entity.type
_entity.pdbx_description
1 polymer ?
#
loop_
_entity_poly.entity_id
_entity_poly.type
_entity_poly.pdbx_seq_one_letter_code
_entity_poly.pdbx_strand_id
1 'polypeptide(L)'
;NFVYLVVDVQAQEALVLDACWDIEGIFKYAASIGAKVTSALFTHAHFDHTGGIIPTSQTGGVQLVVGGVKDMVERGVPVWAGEQDAAIMVRQCQVDPSQIQVV
;
A
#
# COMPACT_ATOMS: atom_id res chain seq x y z
N ASN A 1 7.27 -6.96 -7.03
CA ASN A 1 7.12 -6.27 -5.73
C ASN A 1 8.04 -6.83 -4.65
N PHE A 2 8.72 -5.94 -3.92
CA PHE A 2 9.31 -6.21 -2.61
C PHE A 2 8.64 -5.26 -1.61
N VAL A 3 8.30 -5.76 -0.42
CA VAL A 3 7.70 -4.97 0.67
C VAL A 3 8.72 -4.80 1.77
N TYR A 4 8.86 -3.58 2.29
CA TYR A 4 9.77 -3.30 3.41
C TYR A 4 9.00 -2.76 4.60
N LEU A 5 9.43 -3.14 5.81
CA LEU A 5 9.01 -2.49 7.06
C LEU A 5 10.19 -1.73 7.63
N VAL A 6 10.02 -0.42 7.80
CA VAL A 6 10.97 0.45 8.51
C VAL A 6 10.41 0.65 9.91
N VAL A 7 11.09 0.13 10.92
CA VAL A 7 10.61 0.09 12.30
C VAL A 7 11.41 1.06 13.17
N ASP A 8 10.71 1.97 13.84
CA ASP A 8 11.25 2.65 15.00
C ASP A 8 11.17 1.70 16.20
N VAL A 9 12.32 1.20 16.63
CA VAL A 9 12.41 0.21 17.70
C VAL A 9 12.09 0.78 19.09
N GLN A 10 12.17 2.10 19.28
CA GLN A 10 11.83 2.74 20.55
C GLN A 10 10.32 2.97 20.66
N ALA A 11 9.69 3.48 19.59
CA ALA A 11 8.25 3.71 19.55
C ALA A 11 7.44 2.45 19.26
N GLN A 12 8.09 1.40 18.75
CA GLN A 12 7.44 0.17 18.25
C GLN A 12 6.45 0.45 17.11
N GLU A 13 6.76 1.45 16.28
CA GLU A 13 5.96 1.86 15.13
C GLU A 13 6.66 1.53 13.82
N ALA A 14 5.89 1.21 12.78
CA ALA A 14 6.40 0.83 11.48
C ALA A 14 5.77 1.64 10.35
N LEU A 15 6.64 2.12 9.45
CA LEU A 15 6.28 2.55 8.11
C LEU A 15 6.43 1.34 7.18
N VAL A 16 5.37 1.00 6.44
CA VAL A 16 5.45 0.00 5.37
C VAL A 16 5.69 0.66 4.02
N LEU A 17 6.63 0.13 3.24
CA LEU A 17 6.90 0.56 1.88
C LEU A 17 6.28 -0.41 0.88
N ASP A 18 5.53 0.13 -0.09
CA ASP A 18 4.98 -0.61 -1.22
C ASP A 18 4.11 -1.83 -0.82
N ALA A 19 3.29 -1.64 0.23
CA ALA A 19 2.39 -2.66 0.76
C ALA A 19 1.39 -3.15 -0.29
N CYS A 20 1.56 -4.40 -0.75
CA CYS A 20 0.75 -5.00 -1.80
C CYS A 20 0.64 -6.52 -1.62
N TRP A 21 -0.33 -7.13 -2.30
CA TRP A 21 -0.60 -8.58 -2.34
C TRP A 21 -1.17 -9.17 -1.04
N ASP A 22 -0.35 -9.32 0.01
CA ASP A 22 -0.75 -9.96 1.27
C ASP A 22 -0.72 -8.96 2.44
N ILE A 23 -1.71 -8.06 2.46
CA ILE A 23 -1.81 -7.01 3.48
C ILE A 23 -1.98 -7.61 4.87
N GLU A 24 -2.77 -8.68 5.01
CA GLU A 24 -2.92 -9.39 6.28
C GLU A 24 -1.59 -10.00 6.75
N GLY A 25 -0.83 -10.63 5.86
CA GLY A 25 0.50 -11.17 6.15
C GLY A 25 1.48 -10.11 6.62
N ILE A 26 1.48 -8.93 5.97
CA ILE A 26 2.31 -7.78 6.36
C ILE A 26 2.00 -7.35 7.81
N PHE A 27 0.72 -7.15 8.15
CA PHE A 27 0.30 -6.72 9.49
C PHE A 27 0.61 -7.79 10.54
N LYS A 28 0.38 -9.07 10.23
CA LYS A 28 0.73 -10.18 11.13
C LYS A 28 2.23 -10.25 11.38
N TYR A 29 3.05 -10.06 10.34
CA TYR A 29 4.49 -10.06 10.50
C TYR A 29 4.97 -8.87 11.35
N ALA A 30 4.49 -7.66 11.10
CA ALA A 30 4.78 -6.49 11.93
C ALA A 30 4.43 -6.73 13.41
N ALA A 31 3.22 -7.26 13.67
CA ALA A 31 2.80 -7.59 15.03
C ALA A 31 3.69 -8.68 15.68
N SER A 32 4.14 -9.68 14.91
CA SER A 32 5.00 -10.76 15.42
C SER A 32 6.38 -10.29 15.88
N ILE A 33 6.88 -9.19 15.30
CA ILE A 33 8.14 -8.53 15.71
C ILE A 33 7.90 -7.40 16.72
N GLY A 34 6.68 -7.27 17.25
CA GLY A 34 6.32 -6.27 18.25
C GLY A 34 6.23 -4.85 17.70
N ALA A 35 5.95 -4.68 16.40
CA ALA A 35 5.78 -3.39 15.75
C ALA A 35 4.32 -3.17 15.29
N LYS A 36 3.85 -1.92 15.36
CA LYS A 36 2.54 -1.49 14.85
C LYS A 36 2.72 -0.72 13.56
N VAL A 37 2.07 -1.15 12.47
CA VAL A 37 2.04 -0.36 11.23
C VAL A 37 1.21 0.91 11.46
N THR A 38 1.86 2.06 11.34
CA THR A 38 1.23 3.38 11.57
C THR A 38 1.20 4.25 10.32
N SER A 39 1.95 3.88 9.28
CA SER A 39 2.01 4.64 8.04
C SER A 39 2.38 3.72 6.86
N ALA A 40 1.98 4.11 5.65
CA ALA A 40 2.33 3.45 4.40
C ALA A 40 2.87 4.46 3.39
N LEU A 41 4.00 4.16 2.74
CA LEU A 41 4.56 5.00 1.69
C LEU A 41 4.75 4.16 0.42
N PHE A 42 4.24 4.65 -0.70
CA PHE A 42 4.40 4.02 -2.00
C PHE A 42 5.42 4.80 -2.82
N THR A 43 6.35 4.07 -3.44
CA THR A 43 7.51 4.68 -4.12
C THR A 43 7.12 5.37 -5.42
N HIS A 44 6.15 4.82 -6.14
CA HIS A 44 5.56 5.34 -7.37
C HIS A 44 4.25 4.58 -7.68
N ALA A 45 3.56 4.96 -8.76
CA ALA A 45 2.32 4.31 -9.17
C ALA A 45 2.54 3.19 -10.20
N HIS A 46 2.62 1.95 -9.73
CA HIS A 46 2.50 0.77 -10.60
C HIS A 46 1.66 -0.35 -9.95
N PHE A 47 0.90 -1.09 -10.77
CA PHE A 47 -0.14 -2.01 -10.30
C PHE A 47 0.36 -3.17 -9.45
N ASP A 48 1.60 -3.63 -9.68
CA ASP A 48 2.15 -4.77 -8.95
C ASP A 48 2.58 -4.39 -7.52
N HIS A 49 2.60 -3.11 -7.15
CA HIS A 49 3.01 -2.68 -5.82
C HIS A 49 2.11 -1.63 -5.15
N THR A 50 1.18 -1.01 -5.89
CA THR A 50 0.10 -0.21 -5.30
C THR A 50 -1.20 -1.00 -5.15
N GLY A 51 -1.32 -2.14 -5.85
CA GLY A 51 -2.50 -3.01 -5.82
C GLY A 51 -3.68 -2.43 -6.59
N GLY A 52 -4.90 -2.74 -6.15
CA GLY A 52 -6.12 -2.32 -6.84
C GLY A 52 -6.41 -3.16 -8.07
N ILE A 53 -7.00 -2.55 -9.09
CA ILE A 53 -7.42 -3.25 -10.31
C ILE A 53 -6.22 -3.44 -11.23
N ILE A 54 -5.88 -4.70 -11.50
CA ILE A 54 -4.79 -5.04 -12.42
C ILE A 54 -5.29 -4.96 -13.86
N PRO A 55 -4.56 -4.32 -14.79
CA PRO A 55 -4.93 -4.30 -16.20
C PRO A 55 -5.05 -5.73 -16.76
N THR A 56 -6.14 -6.03 -17.48
CA THR A 56 -6.37 -7.37 -18.03
C THR A 56 -5.32 -7.79 -19.07
N SER A 57 -4.63 -6.82 -19.68
CA SER A 57 -3.47 -7.06 -20.54
C SER A 57 -2.27 -7.68 -19.81
N GLN A 58 -2.21 -7.56 -18.48
CA GLN A 58 -1.15 -8.08 -17.62
C GLN A 58 -1.52 -9.41 -16.94
N THR A 59 -2.77 -9.85 -17.09
CA THR A 59 -3.33 -11.03 -16.41
C THR A 59 -3.89 -12.07 -17.39
N GLY A 60 -3.59 -11.95 -18.68
CA GLY A 60 -4.12 -12.85 -19.71
C GLY A 60 -5.63 -12.75 -19.89
N GLY A 61 -6.22 -11.57 -19.65
CA GLY A 61 -7.66 -11.31 -19.80
C GLY A 61 -8.47 -11.48 -18.51
N VAL A 62 -7.87 -11.92 -17.41
CA VAL A 62 -8.56 -12.17 -16.14
C VAL A 62 -8.73 -10.87 -15.36
N GLN A 63 -9.96 -10.57 -14.92
CA GLN A 63 -10.19 -9.46 -14.01
C GLN A 63 -9.66 -9.83 -12.62
N LEU A 64 -8.65 -9.08 -12.14
CA LEU A 64 -7.99 -9.33 -10.87
C LEU A 64 -7.94 -8.03 -10.05
N VAL A 65 -8.25 -8.14 -8.77
CA VAL A 65 -8.06 -7.08 -7.77
C VAL A 65 -7.07 -7.58 -6.73
N VAL A 66 -6.04 -6.79 -6.47
CA VAL A 66 -4.95 -7.14 -5.55
C VAL A 66 -4.98 -6.20 -4.35
N GLY A 67 -4.69 -6.72 -3.17
CA GLY A 67 -4.60 -5.90 -1.95
C GLY A 67 -3.47 -4.88 -2.04
N GLY A 68 -3.65 -3.69 -1.49
CA GLY A 68 -2.69 -2.60 -1.60
C GLY A 68 -3.15 -1.32 -0.91
N VAL A 69 -3.05 -0.19 -1.62
CA VAL A 69 -3.43 1.15 -1.13
C VAL A 69 -4.82 1.16 -0.52
N LYS A 70 -5.80 0.53 -1.18
CA LYS A 70 -7.19 0.51 -0.72
C LYS A 70 -7.33 -0.12 0.67
N ASP A 71 -6.67 -1.26 0.89
CA ASP A 71 -6.68 -1.96 2.17
C ASP A 71 -6.01 -1.13 3.27
N MET A 72 -4.95 -0.38 2.96
CA MET A 72 -4.29 0.51 3.92
C MET A 72 -5.24 1.62 4.37
N VAL A 73 -5.92 2.23 3.42
CA VAL A 73 -6.93 3.28 3.65
C VAL A 73 -8.11 2.74 4.47
N GLU A 74 -8.65 1.57 4.11
CA GLU A 74 -9.77 0.94 4.83
C GLU A 74 -9.41 0.55 6.27
N ARG A 75 -8.13 0.29 6.55
CA ARG A 75 -7.60 0.08 7.91
C ARG A 75 -7.35 1.37 8.68
N GLY A 76 -7.55 2.53 8.06
CA GLY A 76 -7.24 3.83 8.65
C GLY A 76 -5.74 4.10 8.78
N VAL A 77 -4.89 3.43 7.99
CA VAL A 77 -3.45 3.73 7.92
C VAL A 77 -3.24 4.88 6.93
N PRO A 78 -2.61 5.99 7.35
CA PRO A 78 -2.17 7.05 6.45
C PRO A 78 -1.35 6.52 5.27
N VAL A 79 -1.73 6.89 4.05
CA VAL A 79 -1.03 6.55 2.81
C VAL A 79 -0.34 7.78 2.24
N TRP A 80 0.93 7.63 1.90
CA TRP A 80 1.79 8.67 1.33
C TRP A 80 2.28 8.27 -0.07
N ALA A 81 2.36 9.25 -0.97
CA ALA A 81 2.86 9.07 -2.33
C ALA A 81 3.48 10.37 -2.87
N GLY A 82 4.30 10.28 -3.92
CA GLY A 82 4.75 11.45 -4.65
C GLY A 82 3.60 12.14 -5.39
N GLU A 83 3.67 13.47 -5.53
CA GLU A 83 2.63 14.28 -6.17
C GLU A 83 2.27 13.78 -7.59
N GLN A 84 3.26 13.30 -8.35
CA GLN A 84 3.10 12.82 -9.72
C GLN A 84 2.37 11.47 -9.81
N ASP A 85 2.37 10.68 -8.72
CA ASP A 85 1.85 9.32 -8.66
C ASP A 85 0.43 9.26 -8.06
N ALA A 86 0.10 10.20 -7.18
CA ALA A 86 -1.15 10.17 -6.42
C ALA A 86 -2.41 10.05 -7.29
N ALA A 87 -2.48 10.79 -8.40
CA ALA A 87 -3.63 10.74 -9.31
C ALA A 87 -3.78 9.37 -10.01
N ILE A 88 -2.68 8.67 -10.28
CA ILE A 88 -2.69 7.33 -10.87
C ILE A 88 -3.16 6.32 -9.82
N MET A 89 -2.63 6.42 -8.59
CA MET A 89 -3.01 5.56 -7.46
C MET A 89 -4.51 5.68 -7.13
N VAL A 90 -5.05 6.90 -7.06
CA VAL A 90 -6.49 7.17 -6.85
C VAL A 90 -7.33 6.38 -7.85
N ARG A 91 -6.99 6.47 -9.14
CA ARG A 91 -7.74 5.80 -10.21
C ARG A 91 -7.62 4.29 -10.15
N GLN A 92 -6.41 3.78 -9.98
CA GLN A 92 -6.13 2.34 -10.01
C GLN A 92 -6.67 1.62 -8.77
N CYS A 93 -6.56 2.25 -7.60
CA CYS A 93 -6.94 1.68 -6.31
C CYS A 93 -8.37 2.03 -5.90
N GLN A 94 -9.05 2.89 -6.66
CA GLN A 94 -10.42 3.33 -6.41
C GLN A 94 -10.64 3.91 -5.00
N VAL A 95 -9.71 4.78 -4.59
CA VAL A 95 -9.77 5.51 -3.31
C VAL A 95 -10.08 6.98 -3.54
N ASP A 96 -10.57 7.67 -2.52
CA ASP A 96 -10.80 9.11 -2.59
C ASP A 96 -9.46 9.87 -2.60
N PRO A 97 -9.29 10.94 -3.41
CA PRO A 97 -8.06 11.73 -3.42
C PRO A 97 -7.62 12.25 -2.05
N SER A 98 -8.55 12.56 -1.14
CA SER A 98 -8.24 13.01 0.22
C SER A 98 -7.61 11.92 1.11
N GLN A 99 -7.65 10.66 0.68
CA GLN A 99 -7.09 9.53 1.41
C GLN A 99 -5.61 9.27 1.08
N ILE A 100 -5.04 9.97 0.08
CA ILE A 100 -3.62 9.92 -0.26
C ILE A 100 -2.97 11.26 0.10
N GLN A 101 -1.96 11.21 0.96
CA GLN A 101 -1.14 12.36 1.33
C GLN A 101 0.05 12.47 0.38
N VAL A 102 0.32 13.69 -0.12
CA VAL A 102 1.44 13.95 -1.03
C VAL A 102 2.66 14.44 -0.26
N VAL A 103 3.84 13.93 -0.64
CA VAL A 103 5.16 14.30 -0.10
C VAL A 103 6.13 14.69 -1.21
#